data_AF-A0AAP9YG01-F1
#
_entry.id   AF-A0AAP9YG01-F1
#
_cell.length_a   1.000
_cell.length_b   1.000
_cell.length_c   1.000
_cell.angle_alpha   90.00
_cell.angle_beta   90.00
_cell.angle_gamma   90.00
#
_symmetry.space_group_name_H-M   'P 1'
#
loop_
_entity.id
_entity.type
_entity.pdbx_description
1 polymer ?
#
loop_
_entity_poly.entity_id
_entity_poly.type
_entity_poly.pdbx_seq_one_letter_code
_entity_poly.pdbx_strand_id
1 'polypeptide(L)'
;MEKHGSNLATLSPAERDAINAHKAECLERWKAAQELACQIHAQRRDKGNKWRMWAERELAARPELEKEAREKLNRLMKGKGGDSSSSN
;
A
#
# COMPACT_ATOMS: atom_id res chain seq x y z
N MET A 1 8.32 -25.38 -25.60
CA MET A 1 9.20 -24.66 -24.65
C MET A 1 8.44 -24.51 -23.35
N GLU A 2 8.60 -25.48 -22.47
CA GLU A 2 8.01 -25.45 -21.13
C GLU A 2 8.74 -24.40 -20.30
N LYS A 3 8.00 -23.39 -19.81
CA LYS A 3 8.54 -22.41 -18.86
C LYS A 3 8.62 -23.09 -17.50
N HIS A 4 9.71 -23.83 -17.27
CA HIS A 4 10.04 -24.37 -15.96
C HIS A 4 10.14 -23.23 -14.94
N GLY A 5 9.60 -23.47 -13.74
CA GLY A 5 9.41 -22.47 -12.69
C GLY A 5 10.63 -21.56 -12.49
N SER A 6 10.36 -20.26 -12.42
CA SER A 6 11.34 -19.18 -12.32
C SER A 6 12.16 -19.27 -11.02
N ASN A 7 13.18 -20.11 -11.00
CA ASN A 7 14.13 -20.13 -9.90
C ASN A 7 14.95 -18.84 -9.96
N LEU A 8 14.82 -17.97 -8.95
CA LEU A 8 15.57 -16.71 -8.87
C LEU A 8 17.10 -16.94 -8.93
N ALA A 9 17.58 -18.12 -8.53
CA ALA A 9 18.98 -18.49 -8.55
C ALA A 9 19.53 -18.75 -9.97
N THR A 10 18.68 -19.02 -10.96
CA THR A 10 19.11 -19.28 -12.34
C THR A 10 19.09 -18.02 -13.21
N LEU A 11 18.72 -16.86 -12.64
CA LEU A 11 18.68 -15.59 -13.35
C LEU A 11 20.06 -14.97 -13.52
N SER A 12 20.26 -14.31 -14.66
CA SER A 12 21.46 -13.49 -14.88
C SER A 12 21.54 -12.34 -13.86
N PRO A 13 22.74 -11.80 -13.59
CA PRO A 13 22.89 -10.63 -12.71
C PRO A 13 21.99 -9.46 -13.12
N ALA A 14 21.91 -9.16 -14.42
CA ALA A 14 21.09 -8.06 -14.94
C ALA A 14 19.58 -8.27 -14.67
N GLU A 15 19.07 -9.50 -14.84
CA GLU A 15 17.67 -9.82 -14.53
C GLU A 15 17.38 -9.71 -13.02
N ARG A 16 18.33 -10.11 -12.17
CA ARG A 16 18.22 -9.96 -10.71
C ARG A 16 18.20 -8.51 -10.29
N ASP A 17 19.05 -7.67 -10.90
CA ASP A 17 19.12 -6.24 -10.62
C ASP A 17 17.83 -5.53 -11.05
N ALA A 18 17.28 -5.86 -12.22
CA ALA A 18 15.99 -5.34 -12.68
C ALA A 18 14.85 -5.70 -11.72
N ILE A 19 14.82 -6.95 -11.22
CA ILE A 19 13.85 -7.38 -10.21
C ILE A 19 14.02 -6.61 -8.90
N ASN A 20 15.25 -6.37 -8.45
CA ASN A 20 15.52 -5.64 -7.21
C ASN A 20 15.14 -4.16 -7.33
N ALA A 21 15.40 -3.53 -8.47
CA ALA A 21 14.94 -2.18 -8.77
C ALA A 21 13.41 -2.09 -8.73
N HIS A 22 12.73 -3.01 -9.42
CA HIS A 22 11.26 -3.05 -9.40
C HIS A 22 10.68 -3.31 -8.01
N LYS A 23 11.32 -4.17 -7.20
CA LYS A 23 10.93 -4.37 -5.79
C LYS A 23 11.10 -3.09 -4.97
N ALA A 24 12.16 -2.34 -5.18
CA ALA A 24 12.40 -1.08 -4.49
C ALA A 24 11.30 -0.06 -4.84
N GLU A 25 10.99 0.11 -6.13
CA GLU A 25 9.90 0.97 -6.59
C GLU A 25 8.55 0.58 -5.98
N CYS A 26 8.22 -0.71 -6.00
CA CYS A 26 6.99 -1.23 -5.38
C CYS A 26 6.95 -0.96 -3.87
N LEU A 27 8.08 -1.10 -3.18
CA LEU A 27 8.17 -0.83 -1.74
C LEU A 27 8.00 0.66 -1.42
N GLU A 28 8.61 1.54 -2.21
CA GLU A 28 8.46 2.99 -2.06
C GLU A 28 7.02 3.43 -2.28
N ARG A 29 6.38 2.93 -3.34
CA ARG A 29 4.96 3.16 -3.61
C ARG A 29 4.07 2.68 -2.45
N TRP A 30 4.32 1.48 -1.95
CA TRP A 30 3.58 0.93 -0.81
C TRP A 30 3.74 1.79 0.46
N LYS A 31 4.97 2.27 0.73
CA LYS A 31 5.26 3.16 1.87
C LYS A 31 4.55 4.50 1.71
N ALA A 32 4.61 5.11 0.54
CA ALA A 32 3.95 6.38 0.26
C ALA A 32 2.43 6.29 0.42
N ALA A 33 1.80 5.21 -0.06
CA ALA A 33 0.38 4.96 0.14
C ALA A 33 0.02 4.74 1.63
N GLN A 34 0.88 4.06 2.39
CA GLN A 34 0.71 3.86 3.83
C GLN A 34 0.84 5.15 4.63
N GLU A 35 1.82 5.99 4.28
CA GLU A 35 2.01 7.29 4.90
C GLU A 35 0.81 8.20 4.65
N LEU A 36 0.35 8.29 3.40
CA LEU A 36 -0.85 9.07 3.03
C LEU A 36 -2.08 8.62 3.82
N ALA A 37 -2.32 7.30 3.90
CA ALA A 37 -3.43 6.76 4.68
C ALA A 37 -3.33 7.10 6.18
N CYS A 38 -2.13 7.01 6.76
CA CYS A 38 -1.89 7.37 8.16
C CYS A 38 -2.11 8.86 8.43
N GLN A 39 -1.60 9.74 7.55
CA GLN A 39 -1.78 11.19 7.64
C GLN A 39 -3.27 11.56 7.59
N ILE A 40 -4.01 10.99 6.63
CA ILE A 40 -5.45 11.21 6.51
C ILE A 40 -6.20 10.71 7.76
N HIS A 41 -5.85 9.52 8.24
CA HIS A 41 -6.47 8.94 9.44
C HIS A 41 -6.21 9.78 10.70
N ALA A 42 -4.99 10.30 10.87
CA ALA A 42 -4.61 11.13 12.03
C ALA A 42 -5.44 12.42 12.10
N GLN A 43 -5.72 13.04 10.95
CA GLN A 43 -6.50 14.28 10.82
C GLN A 43 -8.02 14.09 11.02
N ARG A 44 -8.48 12.86 11.31
CA ARG A 44 -9.90 12.54 11.48
C ARG A 44 -10.60 13.33 12.58
N ARG A 45 -9.93 13.51 13.71
CA ARG A 45 -10.50 14.25 14.85
C ARG A 45 -10.58 15.75 14.54
N ASP A 46 -9.52 16.30 13.95
CA ASP A 46 -9.39 17.73 13.69
C ASP A 46 -10.34 18.23 12.59
N LYS A 47 -10.58 17.42 11.55
CA LYS A 47 -11.48 17.79 10.44
C LYS A 47 -12.96 17.57 10.74
N GLY A 48 -13.30 16.80 11.79
CA GLY A 48 -14.67 16.54 12.22
C GLY A 48 -15.60 16.08 11.09
N ASN A 49 -16.79 16.69 10.99
CA ASN A 49 -17.83 16.30 10.02
C ASN A 49 -17.40 16.42 8.55
N LYS A 50 -16.41 17.28 8.24
CA LYS A 50 -15.90 17.45 6.87
C LYS A 50 -14.74 16.52 6.53
N TRP A 51 -14.33 15.65 7.47
CA TRP A 51 -13.19 14.77 7.28
C TRP A 51 -13.29 13.90 6.03
N ARG A 52 -14.45 13.29 5.75
CA ARG A 52 -14.60 12.41 4.58
C ARG A 52 -14.36 13.15 3.27
N MET A 53 -14.96 14.32 3.07
CA MET A 53 -14.73 15.11 1.85
C MET A 53 -13.29 15.57 1.72
N TRP A 54 -12.66 15.96 2.84
CA TRP A 54 -11.25 16.31 2.84
C TRP A 54 -10.37 15.10 2.49
N ALA A 55 -10.62 13.93 3.10
CA ALA A 55 -9.90 12.69 2.83
C ALA A 55 -10.00 12.27 1.35
N GLU A 56 -11.20 12.32 0.74
CA GLU A 56 -11.37 12.03 -0.68
C GLU A 56 -10.59 13.00 -1.57
N ARG A 57 -10.52 14.28 -1.20
CA ARG A 57 -9.71 15.27 -1.93
C ARG A 57 -8.21 14.99 -1.81
N GLU A 58 -7.73 14.62 -0.62
CA GLU A 58 -6.31 14.25 -0.44
C GLU A 58 -5.95 12.97 -1.21
N LEU A 59 -6.86 11.99 -1.25
CA LEU A 59 -6.68 10.76 -2.04
C LEU A 59 -6.65 11.08 -3.56
N ALA A 60 -7.58 11.88 -4.05
CA ALA A 60 -7.65 12.28 -5.46
C ALA A 60 -6.48 13.16 -5.91
N ALA A 61 -5.79 13.83 -4.98
CA ALA A 61 -4.59 14.61 -5.28
C ALA A 61 -3.37 13.74 -5.63
N ARG A 62 -3.42 12.42 -5.34
CA ARG A 62 -2.37 11.44 -5.67
C ARG A 62 -2.98 10.22 -6.36
N PRO A 63 -3.44 10.36 -7.62
CA PRO A 63 -4.15 9.31 -8.33
C PRO A 63 -3.35 8.00 -8.45
N GLU A 64 -2.02 8.09 -8.50
CA GLU A 64 -1.11 6.96 -8.55
C GLU A 64 -1.12 6.11 -7.27
N LEU A 65 -1.44 6.70 -6.12
CA LEU A 65 -1.53 6.03 -4.82
C LEU A 65 -2.97 5.82 -4.36
N GLU A 66 -3.95 6.47 -4.99
CA GLU A 66 -5.33 6.60 -4.50
C GLU A 66 -5.92 5.25 -4.07
N LYS A 67 -5.89 4.26 -4.96
CA LYS A 67 -6.47 2.93 -4.70
C LYS A 67 -5.85 2.28 -3.46
N GLU A 68 -4.52 2.20 -3.41
CA GLU A 68 -3.78 1.56 -2.31
C GLU A 68 -3.92 2.33 -1.00
N ALA A 69 -3.84 3.66 -1.04
CA ALA A 69 -4.00 4.51 0.12
C ALA A 69 -5.43 4.41 0.68
N ARG A 70 -6.44 4.31 -0.19
CA ARG A 70 -7.84 4.09 0.22
C ARG A 70 -8.04 2.74 0.88
N GLU A 71 -7.47 1.66 0.34
CA GLU A 71 -7.52 0.33 0.96
C GLU A 71 -6.86 0.32 2.35
N LYS A 72 -5.68 0.95 2.47
CA LYS A 72 -4.98 1.08 3.75
C LYS A 72 -5.74 1.94 4.75
N LEU A 73 -6.32 3.05 4.30
CA LEU A 73 -7.17 3.91 5.13
C LEU A 73 -8.39 3.14 5.63
N ASN A 74 -9.04 2.36 4.77
CA ASN A 74 -10.15 1.50 5.15
C ASN A 74 -9.73 0.46 6.21
N ARG A 75 -8.53 -0.12 6.08
CA ARG A 75 -7.97 -1.04 7.09
C ARG A 75 -7.73 -0.34 8.43
N LEU A 76 -7.16 0.87 8.43
CA LEU A 76 -6.98 1.68 9.64
C LEU A 76 -8.32 1.99 10.32
N MET A 77 -9.32 2.38 9.52
CA MET A 77 -10.66 2.72 10.00
C MET A 77 -11.43 1.52 10.59
N LYS A 78 -11.20 0.30 10.08
CA LYS A 78 -11.75 -0.94 10.63
C LYS A 78 -11.03 -1.40 11.91
N GLY A 79 -9.91 -0.78 12.28
CA GLY A 79 -9.11 -1.15 13.44
C GLY A 79 -8.22 -2.38 13.22
N LYS A 80 -7.34 -2.65 14.20
CA LYS A 80 -6.43 -3.81 14.26
C LYS A 80 -7.19 -5.09 14.68
N GLY A 81 -8.28 -5.41 13.98
CA GLY A 81 -9.19 -6.51 14.31
C GLY A 81 -9.51 -7.44 13.14
N GLY A 82 -8.70 -7.40 12.07
CA GLY A 82 -8.75 -8.37 10.97
C GLY A 82 -7.85 -9.58 11.16
N ASP A 83 -7.05 -9.62 12.22
CA ASP A 83 -6.37 -10.83 12.71
C ASP A 83 -7.28 -11.54 13.70
N SER A 84 -8.42 -12.03 13.21
CA SER A 84 -9.15 -13.14 13.84
C SER A 84 -8.69 -14.43 13.15
N SER A 85 -7.38 -14.67 13.15
CA SER A 85 -6.81 -15.98 12.80
C SER A 85 -6.56 -16.75 14.09
N SER A 86 -7.46 -17.70 14.34
CA SER A 86 -7.26 -18.98 15.04
C SER A 86 -6.44 -18.97 16.34
N SER A 87 -7.15 -19.06 17.46
CA SER A 87 -6.68 -19.77 18.64
C SER A 87 -7.87 -20.45 19.28
N ASN A 88 -8.19 -21.64 18.77
CA ASN A 88 -8.53 -22.84 19.53
C ASN A 88 -8.44 -24.06 18.60
#